data_AF-A0A1G3MBL2-F1
#
_entry.id   AF-A0A1G3MBL2-F1
#
_cell.length_a   1.000
_cell.length_b   1.000
_cell.length_c   1.000
_cell.angle_alpha   90.00
_cell.angle_beta   90.00
_cell.angle_gamma   90.00
#
_symmetry.space_group_name_H-M   'P 1'
#
loop_
_entity.id
_entity.type
_entity.pdbx_description
1 polymer ?
#
loop_
_entity_poly.entity_id
_entity_poly.type
_entity_poly.pdbx_seq_one_letter_code
_entity_poly.pdbx_strand_id
1 'polypeptide(L)'
;MHTTPRTTSIKAPRALFASILPVLLAILLISCEDIITPFALEDVRVAALPVRKLTMQPASDGTASPAAGDLEVKDGEPLSISATADAGFEFLFWEQVSGAGTVTFDDETSASTIVRVTGGDAIIKARIDDNSFIITVTTQVGGTVSQSSLNLLRGIASDPVSAVSGPEYNFTGWTITSGLGVTFTPNAMAPTATISADAGDASIQANYALKTYTLTMTSDTGGYTTPGSSTTVTSNTARNIIASPYLTYAFNGWTKVSGTGIPNFADVSNANTTVTITGGPVTLKANYRKENLSLVEVGAWSQANSTSPMDVIDATVIGDYIYWIGYSSGGNGVVRRVDISTPGNPISSSSDYKTISGIPRGIARSGTSGSEVIVVATSTTMYKVAESNFNTTGFTTVATGMKAIRSDGLTDYFWGINAAGTAALYQHSTLTTVAYALTESDWSLEDILPVSDGLLAVGEDNGFRSLFGFQGPEGGGPVSASNSSIPLYLNGDMYGGIVGRMSLEPDGEYLSVPIYEDDQYLRLKTYDITSLSSLDGALVSSLDIGSDTDYAMGSTYDDLGSHYAYVAGSKNDNATIWIVDLSSISSPSISGGAAKTIAGFARAVEVFKRGNYLYVLVDADVSVTQNASLKVFRIDSN
;
A
#
# COMPACT_ATOMS: atom_id res chain seq x y z
N MET A 1 -35.95 -110.90 16.81
CA MET A 1 -35.29 -110.95 18.14
C MET A 1 -33.82 -110.62 17.94
N HIS A 2 -33.24 -109.93 18.92
CA HIS A 2 -31.86 -109.48 18.98
C HIS A 2 -30.80 -110.51 18.54
N THR A 3 -29.62 -109.97 18.24
CA THR A 3 -28.27 -110.56 18.22
C THR A 3 -27.69 -110.99 16.86
N THR A 4 -26.79 -110.11 16.38
CA THR A 4 -25.41 -110.38 15.89
C THR A 4 -24.78 -111.73 16.31
N PRO A 5 -23.60 -112.16 15.80
CA PRO A 5 -22.90 -111.90 14.53
C PRO A 5 -22.23 -113.20 13.96
N ARG A 6 -21.34 -113.00 12.97
CA ARG A 6 -20.06 -113.73 12.74
C ARG A 6 -20.05 -115.19 12.26
N THR A 7 -19.66 -115.32 10.99
CA THR A 7 -18.47 -116.01 10.47
C THR A 7 -18.09 -117.42 10.97
N THR A 8 -18.04 -118.31 9.97
CA THR A 8 -16.96 -119.27 9.63
C THR A 8 -16.75 -120.55 10.44
N SER A 9 -17.14 -121.64 9.78
CA SER A 9 -16.26 -122.72 9.29
C SER A 9 -16.18 -124.06 10.04
N ILE A 10 -15.90 -125.09 9.22
CA ILE A 10 -15.06 -126.29 9.45
C ILE A 10 -15.75 -127.68 9.52
N LYS A 11 -15.53 -128.40 8.41
CA LYS A 11 -15.07 -129.81 8.20
C LYS A 11 -15.93 -131.04 8.57
N ALA A 12 -16.34 -131.71 7.48
CA ALA A 12 -16.01 -133.11 7.06
C ALA A 12 -16.51 -134.29 7.93
N PRO A 13 -16.38 -135.60 7.53
CA PRO A 13 -16.00 -136.25 6.25
C PRO A 13 -16.87 -137.51 5.88
N ARG A 14 -16.40 -138.34 4.91
CA ARG A 14 -16.66 -139.79 4.61
C ARG A 14 -17.81 -140.14 3.63
N ALA A 15 -17.58 -140.64 2.39
CA ALA A 15 -17.04 -141.94 1.88
C ALA A 15 -18.15 -143.01 1.65
N LEU A 16 -18.25 -143.86 0.61
CA LEU A 16 -17.71 -144.06 -0.76
C LEU A 16 -18.53 -145.21 -1.45
N PHE A 17 -18.60 -145.25 -2.82
CA PHE A 17 -19.11 -146.31 -3.76
C PHE A 17 -20.65 -146.53 -3.91
N ALA A 18 -21.30 -146.77 -5.08
CA ALA A 18 -20.89 -147.29 -6.40
C ALA A 18 -21.88 -146.91 -7.59
N SER A 19 -21.32 -146.83 -8.82
CA SER A 19 -21.81 -147.09 -10.22
C SER A 19 -23.32 -147.14 -10.54
N ILE A 20 -23.84 -146.50 -11.61
CA ILE A 20 -23.94 -147.02 -13.01
C ILE A 20 -23.99 -145.87 -14.09
N LEU A 21 -23.26 -146.09 -15.20
CA LEU A 21 -23.01 -145.35 -16.47
C LEU A 21 -24.00 -145.87 -17.59
N PRO A 22 -24.06 -145.41 -18.88
CA PRO A 22 -23.06 -144.61 -19.60
C PRO A 22 -23.45 -143.57 -20.70
N VAL A 23 -22.55 -142.58 -20.92
CA VAL A 23 -21.94 -142.04 -22.20
C VAL A 23 -22.88 -141.56 -23.34
N LEU A 24 -22.67 -140.48 -24.13
CA LEU A 24 -21.78 -139.29 -24.23
C LEU A 24 -22.11 -138.59 -25.59
N LEU A 25 -21.83 -137.28 -25.72
CA LEU A 25 -21.18 -136.61 -26.90
C LEU A 25 -22.00 -135.71 -27.89
N ALA A 26 -21.54 -134.44 -27.98
CA ALA A 26 -21.42 -133.53 -29.15
C ALA A 26 -22.54 -132.52 -29.57
N ILE A 27 -22.16 -131.22 -29.46
CA ILE A 27 -22.16 -130.16 -30.50
C ILE A 27 -23.39 -129.22 -30.69
N LEU A 28 -23.08 -127.90 -30.59
CA LEU A 28 -23.69 -126.67 -31.14
C LEU A 28 -25.20 -126.37 -30.92
N LEU A 29 -25.52 -125.17 -30.41
CA LEU A 29 -26.22 -124.10 -31.15
C LEU A 29 -26.47 -122.84 -30.27
N ILE A 30 -25.83 -121.73 -30.69
CA ILE A 30 -26.26 -120.32 -30.66
C ILE A 30 -26.38 -119.60 -29.29
N SER A 31 -25.32 -118.85 -28.97
CA SER A 31 -25.31 -117.69 -28.10
C SER A 31 -25.39 -116.39 -28.92
N CYS A 32 -26.22 -115.42 -28.51
CA CYS A 32 -25.92 -113.99 -28.31
C CYS A 32 -27.15 -113.09 -28.60
N GLU A 33 -27.70 -112.45 -27.56
CA GLU A 33 -28.54 -111.24 -27.58
C GLU A 33 -28.70 -110.76 -26.13
N ASP A 34 -28.57 -109.51 -25.71
CA ASP A 34 -27.72 -108.38 -26.11
C ASP A 34 -27.75 -107.41 -24.89
N ILE A 35 -26.65 -107.28 -24.14
CA ILE A 35 -26.57 -106.41 -22.94
C ILE A 35 -26.02 -105.01 -23.31
N ILE A 36 -25.70 -104.76 -24.59
CA ILE A 36 -25.00 -103.55 -25.06
C ILE A 36 -25.97 -102.40 -25.43
N THR A 37 -27.27 -102.67 -25.64
CA THR A 37 -28.21 -101.71 -26.23
C THR A 37 -28.59 -100.47 -25.38
N PRO A 38 -28.75 -100.49 -24.04
CA PRO A 38 -29.13 -99.29 -23.30
C PRO A 38 -27.97 -98.32 -23.03
N PHE A 39 -26.72 -98.79 -22.95
CA PHE A 39 -25.53 -97.91 -22.85
C PHE A 39 -25.20 -97.27 -24.20
N ALA A 40 -25.30 -98.03 -25.29
CA ALA A 40 -25.08 -97.50 -26.63
C ALA A 40 -26.13 -96.45 -27.05
N LEU A 41 -27.37 -96.52 -26.52
CA LEU A 41 -28.42 -95.55 -26.85
C LEU A 41 -28.22 -94.17 -26.18
N GLU A 42 -27.67 -94.13 -24.97
CA GLU A 42 -27.37 -92.87 -24.27
C GLU A 42 -26.18 -92.16 -24.93
N ASP A 43 -25.13 -92.91 -25.28
CA ASP A 43 -23.97 -92.39 -26.00
C ASP A 43 -24.35 -91.84 -27.39
N VAL A 44 -25.31 -92.50 -28.09
CA VAL A 44 -25.85 -92.01 -29.38
C VAL A 44 -26.72 -90.75 -29.19
N ARG A 45 -27.48 -90.63 -28.09
CA ARG A 45 -28.33 -89.46 -27.82
C ARG A 45 -27.49 -88.22 -27.49
N VAL A 46 -26.44 -88.36 -26.69
CA VAL A 46 -25.52 -87.26 -26.36
C VAL A 46 -24.68 -86.86 -27.58
N ALA A 47 -24.27 -87.81 -28.43
CA ALA A 47 -23.56 -87.53 -29.68
C ALA A 47 -24.36 -86.66 -30.67
N ALA A 48 -25.70 -86.76 -30.65
CA ALA A 48 -26.62 -86.03 -31.54
C ALA A 48 -26.94 -84.58 -31.10
N LEU A 49 -26.52 -84.15 -29.90
CA LEU A 49 -26.75 -82.79 -29.44
C LEU A 49 -25.93 -81.76 -30.23
N PRO A 50 -26.44 -80.52 -30.43
CA PRO A 50 -25.67 -79.44 -31.03
C PRO A 50 -24.37 -79.18 -30.27
N VAL A 51 -23.28 -78.94 -31.00
CA VAL A 51 -22.01 -78.48 -30.40
C VAL A 51 -22.12 -76.97 -30.17
N ARG A 52 -21.65 -76.50 -29.01
CA ARG A 52 -21.61 -75.10 -28.58
C ARG A 52 -20.19 -74.71 -28.24
N LYS A 53 -19.88 -73.43 -28.46
CA LYS A 53 -18.61 -72.83 -28.07
C LYS A 53 -18.74 -72.18 -26.70
N LEU A 54 -17.99 -72.68 -25.73
CA LEU A 54 -17.80 -72.06 -24.41
C LEU A 54 -16.39 -71.46 -24.36
N THR A 55 -16.29 -70.14 -24.29
CA THR A 55 -15.01 -69.46 -24.12
C THR A 55 -14.75 -69.19 -22.64
N MET A 56 -13.68 -69.75 -22.10
CA MET A 56 -13.17 -69.39 -20.78
C MET A 56 -12.22 -68.19 -20.89
N GLN A 57 -12.56 -67.07 -20.26
CA GLN A 57 -11.63 -65.95 -20.16
C GLN A 57 -10.49 -66.23 -19.16
N PRO A 58 -9.30 -65.64 -19.37
CA PRO A 58 -8.23 -65.69 -18.39
C PRO A 58 -8.68 -65.16 -17.02
N ALA A 59 -8.32 -65.87 -15.95
CA ALA A 59 -8.36 -65.37 -14.59
C ALA A 59 -7.08 -64.54 -14.36
N SER A 60 -7.21 -63.28 -13.97
CA SER A 60 -6.06 -62.36 -13.84
C SER A 60 -5.18 -62.69 -12.64
N ASP A 61 -5.77 -63.17 -11.56
CA ASP A 61 -5.14 -63.35 -10.25
C ASP A 61 -5.26 -64.80 -9.74
N GLY A 62 -5.17 -65.72 -10.69
CA GLY A 62 -5.28 -67.15 -10.46
C GLY A 62 -5.32 -67.92 -11.77
N THR A 63 -5.78 -69.15 -11.68
CA THR A 63 -5.95 -70.04 -12.83
C THR A 63 -7.37 -70.57 -12.89
N ALA A 64 -7.80 -70.92 -14.09
CA ALA A 64 -9.05 -71.61 -14.34
C ALA A 64 -8.77 -72.90 -15.12
N SER A 65 -9.54 -73.94 -14.84
CA SER A 65 -9.50 -75.25 -15.49
C SER A 65 -10.91 -75.60 -15.97
N PRO A 66 -11.11 -75.99 -17.25
CA PRO A 66 -10.13 -76.03 -18.33
C PRO A 66 -9.40 -74.69 -18.59
N ALA A 67 -8.23 -74.72 -19.21
CA ALA A 67 -7.46 -73.48 -19.43
C ALA A 67 -8.24 -72.46 -20.27
N ALA A 68 -7.92 -71.17 -20.10
CA ALA A 68 -8.55 -70.10 -20.86
C ALA A 68 -8.44 -70.33 -22.37
N GLY A 69 -9.55 -70.08 -23.08
CA GLY A 69 -9.68 -70.39 -24.50
C GLY A 69 -11.07 -70.95 -24.84
N ASP A 70 -11.20 -71.37 -26.08
CA ASP A 70 -12.45 -71.87 -26.63
C ASP A 70 -12.56 -73.39 -26.41
N LEU A 71 -13.69 -73.82 -25.87
CA LEU A 71 -14.04 -75.22 -25.68
C LEU A 71 -15.29 -75.56 -26.48
N GLU A 72 -15.28 -76.73 -27.11
CA GLU A 72 -16.48 -77.32 -27.71
C GLU A 72 -17.17 -78.20 -26.67
N VAL A 73 -18.43 -77.91 -26.36
CA VAL A 73 -19.28 -78.67 -25.43
C VAL A 73 -20.60 -79.03 -26.11
N LYS A 74 -21.25 -80.13 -25.73
CA LYS A 74 -22.60 -80.41 -26.23
C LYS A 74 -23.64 -79.55 -25.50
N ASP A 75 -24.71 -79.17 -26.20
CA ASP A 75 -25.81 -78.39 -25.65
C ASP A 75 -26.40 -79.08 -24.39
N GLY A 76 -26.30 -78.40 -23.23
CA GLY A 76 -26.78 -78.91 -21.94
C GLY A 76 -25.86 -79.91 -21.24
N GLU A 77 -24.71 -80.28 -21.83
CA GLU A 77 -23.76 -81.22 -21.24
C GLU A 77 -23.05 -80.62 -20.01
N PRO A 78 -22.94 -81.37 -18.89
CA PRO A 78 -22.23 -80.90 -17.71
C PRO A 78 -20.71 -80.90 -17.95
N LEU A 79 -20.09 -79.74 -17.83
CA LEU A 79 -18.63 -79.60 -17.82
C LEU A 79 -18.16 -79.21 -16.42
N SER A 80 -17.25 -80.00 -15.84
CA SER A 80 -16.58 -79.60 -14.60
C SER A 80 -15.59 -78.47 -14.85
N ILE A 81 -15.73 -77.38 -14.09
CA ILE A 81 -14.82 -76.25 -14.12
C ILE A 81 -14.31 -75.97 -12.70
N SER A 82 -13.07 -75.50 -12.61
CA SER A 82 -12.50 -75.09 -11.33
C SER A 82 -11.63 -73.85 -11.48
N ALA A 83 -11.62 -73.00 -10.47
CA ALA A 83 -10.74 -71.85 -10.36
C ALA A 83 -9.83 -72.06 -9.14
N THR A 84 -8.57 -71.67 -9.27
CA THR A 84 -7.61 -71.67 -8.18
C THR A 84 -7.02 -70.28 -8.10
N ALA A 85 -7.34 -69.57 -7.02
CA ALA A 85 -6.78 -68.26 -6.75
C ALA A 85 -5.28 -68.38 -6.48
N ASP A 86 -4.50 -67.41 -6.97
CA ASP A 86 -3.11 -67.29 -6.59
C ASP A 86 -2.99 -66.87 -5.11
N ALA A 87 -1.81 -67.08 -4.52
CA ALA A 87 -1.60 -66.74 -3.11
C ALA A 87 -1.88 -65.24 -2.85
N GLY A 88 -2.76 -64.93 -1.90
CA GLY A 88 -3.22 -63.57 -1.59
C GLY A 88 -4.61 -63.24 -2.12
N PHE A 89 -5.15 -64.07 -3.02
CA PHE A 89 -6.46 -63.87 -3.63
C PHE A 89 -7.46 -64.94 -3.19
N GLU A 90 -8.74 -64.64 -3.31
CA GLU A 90 -9.86 -65.54 -3.06
C GLU A 90 -10.76 -65.64 -4.28
N PHE A 91 -11.25 -66.84 -4.56
CA PHE A 91 -12.28 -67.03 -5.56
C PHE A 91 -13.61 -66.48 -5.04
N LEU A 92 -14.23 -65.58 -5.81
CA LEU A 92 -15.49 -64.96 -5.46
C LEU A 92 -16.69 -65.72 -6.06
N PHE A 93 -16.75 -65.80 -7.39
CA PHE A 93 -17.82 -66.49 -8.12
C PHE A 93 -17.48 -66.69 -9.61
N TRP A 94 -18.25 -67.54 -10.28
CA TRP A 94 -18.30 -67.68 -11.73
C TRP A 94 -19.38 -66.80 -12.32
N GLU A 95 -19.09 -66.14 -13.44
CA GLU A 95 -20.10 -65.39 -14.18
C GLU A 95 -20.05 -65.66 -15.68
N GLN A 96 -21.22 -65.51 -16.31
CA GLN A 96 -21.31 -65.33 -17.75
C GLN A 96 -20.98 -63.87 -18.10
N VAL A 97 -19.93 -63.67 -18.89
CA VAL A 97 -19.46 -62.36 -19.33
C VAL A 97 -20.27 -61.88 -20.54
N SER A 98 -20.54 -62.77 -21.49
CA SER A 98 -21.30 -62.46 -22.71
C SER A 98 -21.71 -63.75 -23.46
N GLY A 99 -22.37 -63.59 -24.62
CA GLY A 99 -22.81 -64.68 -25.50
C GLY A 99 -24.33 -64.82 -25.57
N ALA A 100 -24.80 -65.51 -26.62
CA ALA A 100 -26.23 -65.72 -26.87
C ALA A 100 -26.77 -66.99 -26.19
N GLY A 101 -25.90 -67.88 -25.72
CA GLY A 101 -26.27 -69.06 -24.95
C GLY A 101 -26.62 -68.72 -23.50
N THR A 102 -27.43 -69.58 -22.89
CA THR A 102 -27.76 -69.54 -21.47
C THR A 102 -26.77 -70.42 -20.70
N VAL A 103 -26.06 -69.83 -19.75
CA VAL A 103 -25.13 -70.53 -18.85
C VAL A 103 -25.82 -70.79 -17.51
N THR A 104 -25.74 -72.03 -17.02
CA THR A 104 -26.13 -72.38 -15.65
C THR A 104 -24.97 -73.04 -14.93
N PHE A 105 -24.77 -72.66 -13.67
CA PHE A 105 -23.81 -73.29 -12.75
C PHE A 105 -24.59 -74.11 -11.73
N ASP A 106 -24.05 -75.26 -11.31
CA ASP A 106 -24.62 -76.00 -10.18
C ASP A 106 -24.48 -75.22 -8.87
N ASP A 107 -23.37 -74.48 -8.74
CA ASP A 107 -23.12 -73.47 -7.71
C ASP A 107 -22.13 -72.46 -8.27
N GLU A 108 -22.58 -71.25 -8.60
CA GLU A 108 -21.72 -70.19 -9.12
C GLU A 108 -20.73 -69.63 -8.08
N THR A 109 -20.96 -69.86 -6.79
CA THR A 109 -20.11 -69.39 -5.69
C THR A 109 -19.06 -70.40 -5.25
N SER A 110 -19.11 -71.64 -5.77
CA SER A 110 -18.09 -72.65 -5.54
C SER A 110 -16.95 -72.56 -6.55
N ALA A 111 -15.71 -72.49 -6.05
CA ALA A 111 -14.51 -72.49 -6.89
C ALA A 111 -14.40 -73.72 -7.79
N SER A 112 -15.01 -74.85 -7.41
CA SER A 112 -15.15 -76.05 -8.23
C SER A 112 -16.64 -76.35 -8.43
N THR A 113 -17.11 -76.26 -9.67
CA THR A 113 -18.54 -76.38 -10.00
C THR A 113 -18.75 -77.08 -11.34
N ILE A 114 -20.01 -77.28 -11.72
CA ILE A 114 -20.40 -77.80 -13.04
C ILE A 114 -21.11 -76.68 -13.79
N VAL A 115 -20.69 -76.44 -15.03
CA VAL A 115 -21.33 -75.50 -15.93
C VAL A 115 -22.08 -76.24 -17.04
N ARG A 116 -23.24 -75.72 -17.45
CA ARG A 116 -23.99 -76.17 -18.63
C ARG A 116 -24.31 -74.98 -19.52
N VAL A 117 -24.18 -75.16 -20.84
CA VAL A 117 -24.47 -74.13 -21.84
C VAL A 117 -25.55 -74.63 -22.79
N THR A 118 -26.61 -73.85 -22.96
CA THR A 118 -27.74 -74.20 -23.85
C THR A 118 -28.09 -73.04 -24.78
N GLY A 119 -28.64 -73.33 -25.96
CA GLY A 119 -29.25 -72.32 -26.82
C GLY A 119 -28.30 -71.40 -27.60
N GLY A 120 -26.99 -71.51 -27.41
CA GLY A 120 -25.99 -70.72 -28.14
C GLY A 120 -24.60 -70.78 -27.51
N ASP A 121 -23.67 -69.99 -28.04
CA ASP A 121 -22.30 -69.87 -27.53
C ASP A 121 -22.25 -68.90 -26.34
N ALA A 122 -21.31 -69.12 -25.41
CA ALA A 122 -21.18 -68.33 -24.19
C ALA A 122 -19.73 -68.07 -23.80
N ILE A 123 -19.50 -66.96 -23.10
CA ILE A 123 -18.21 -66.59 -22.53
C ILE A 123 -18.37 -66.51 -21.02
N ILE A 124 -17.50 -67.18 -20.26
CA ILE A 124 -17.50 -67.18 -18.79
C ILE A 124 -16.15 -66.74 -18.23
N LYS A 125 -16.14 -66.26 -16.98
CA LYS A 125 -14.92 -65.90 -16.25
C LYS A 125 -15.02 -66.24 -14.77
N ALA A 126 -13.94 -66.73 -14.18
CA ALA A 126 -13.78 -66.79 -12.73
C ALA A 126 -13.43 -65.39 -12.19
N ARG A 127 -14.19 -64.91 -11.20
CA ARG A 127 -13.82 -63.71 -10.43
C ARG A 127 -12.97 -64.13 -9.25
N ILE A 128 -11.73 -63.64 -9.23
CA ILE A 128 -10.75 -63.87 -8.19
C ILE A 128 -10.20 -62.48 -7.83
N ASP A 129 -10.14 -62.16 -6.54
CA ASP A 129 -9.70 -60.84 -6.04
C ASP A 129 -9.05 -60.98 -4.65
N ASP A 130 -8.27 -60.00 -4.22
CA ASP A 130 -7.63 -60.05 -2.90
C ASP A 130 -8.61 -59.67 -1.77
N ASN A 131 -8.31 -60.10 -0.55
CA ASN A 131 -9.01 -59.65 0.66
C ASN A 131 -8.18 -58.68 1.50
N SER A 132 -6.98 -58.31 1.04
CA SER A 132 -6.02 -57.51 1.79
C SER A 132 -5.50 -56.35 0.97
N PHE A 133 -5.87 -55.14 1.38
CA PHE A 133 -5.54 -53.92 0.67
C PHE A 133 -4.45 -53.13 1.38
N ILE A 134 -3.56 -52.53 0.60
CA ILE A 134 -2.60 -51.53 1.08
C ILE A 134 -3.18 -50.14 0.77
N ILE A 135 -3.40 -49.37 1.82
CA ILE A 135 -3.75 -47.95 1.70
C ILE A 135 -2.49 -47.12 1.93
N THR A 136 -2.02 -46.46 0.88
CA THR A 136 -0.92 -45.49 1.00
C THR A 136 -1.47 -44.19 1.58
N VAL A 137 -0.85 -43.68 2.65
CA VAL A 137 -1.27 -42.45 3.33
C VAL A 137 -0.21 -41.38 3.11
N THR A 138 -0.62 -40.30 2.45
CA THR A 138 0.26 -39.16 2.15
C THR A 138 -0.23 -37.89 2.84
N THR A 139 0.60 -36.85 2.82
CA THR A 139 0.29 -35.54 3.39
C THR A 139 0.66 -34.45 2.40
N GLN A 140 -0.17 -33.42 2.29
CA GLN A 140 0.23 -32.16 1.69
C GLN A 140 1.21 -31.42 2.64
N VAL A 141 1.90 -30.40 2.11
CA VAL A 141 2.62 -29.41 2.94
C VAL A 141 1.66 -28.81 3.97
N GLY A 142 2.15 -28.67 5.21
CA GLY A 142 1.40 -28.01 6.29
C GLY A 142 1.03 -28.91 7.46
N GLY A 143 1.33 -30.21 7.39
CA GLY A 143 1.13 -31.13 8.51
C GLY A 143 1.83 -32.46 8.33
N THR A 144 1.48 -33.39 9.20
CA THR A 144 2.01 -34.77 9.23
C THR A 144 0.88 -35.76 9.47
N VAL A 145 1.08 -37.00 9.03
CA VAL A 145 0.19 -38.14 9.32
C VAL A 145 0.86 -39.11 10.30
N SER A 146 0.07 -39.80 11.13
CA SER A 146 0.61 -40.75 12.12
C SER A 146 1.21 -42.01 11.50
N GLN A 147 0.80 -42.36 10.27
CA GLN A 147 1.18 -43.57 9.56
C GLN A 147 1.23 -43.26 8.06
N SER A 148 2.20 -43.83 7.33
CA SER A 148 2.34 -43.65 5.87
C SER A 148 1.68 -44.76 5.05
N SER A 149 1.23 -45.83 5.70
CA SER A 149 0.58 -46.96 5.05
C SER A 149 -0.31 -47.69 6.06
N LEU A 150 -1.43 -48.25 5.59
CA LEU A 150 -2.32 -49.12 6.35
C LEU A 150 -2.50 -50.44 5.59
N ASN A 151 -2.44 -51.55 6.31
CA ASN A 151 -2.82 -52.86 5.76
C ASN A 151 -4.22 -53.19 6.27
N LEU A 152 -5.15 -53.40 5.35
CA LEU A 152 -6.57 -53.58 5.65
C LEU A 152 -7.05 -54.92 5.15
N LEU A 153 -8.05 -55.49 5.84
CA LEU A 153 -8.88 -56.54 5.28
C LEU A 153 -10.17 -55.92 4.72
N ARG A 154 -10.71 -56.50 3.65
CA ARG A 154 -11.95 -56.04 3.01
C ARG A 154 -13.07 -55.84 4.04
N GLY A 155 -13.69 -54.65 4.02
CA GLY A 155 -14.80 -54.29 4.91
C GLY A 155 -14.43 -54.12 6.40
N ILE A 156 -13.17 -54.30 6.79
CA ILE A 156 -12.70 -54.14 8.16
C ILE A 156 -11.99 -52.79 8.30
N ALA A 157 -12.39 -52.01 9.30
CA ALA A 157 -11.79 -50.71 9.58
C ALA A 157 -10.37 -50.84 10.16
N SER A 158 -9.47 -49.94 9.77
CA SER A 158 -8.12 -49.81 10.32
C SER A 158 -8.13 -49.36 11.78
N ASP A 159 -6.96 -49.46 12.41
CA ASP A 159 -6.64 -48.58 13.54
C ASP A 159 -6.70 -47.10 13.11
N PRO A 160 -7.00 -46.16 14.02
CA PRO A 160 -7.14 -44.75 13.67
C PRO A 160 -5.87 -44.19 13.02
N VAL A 161 -6.03 -43.55 11.87
CA VAL A 161 -5.02 -42.67 11.27
C VAL A 161 -5.33 -41.23 11.66
N SER A 162 -4.30 -40.48 12.06
CA SER A 162 -4.45 -39.09 12.48
C SER A 162 -3.58 -38.15 11.66
N ALA A 163 -4.16 -37.01 11.30
CA ALA A 163 -3.51 -35.88 10.66
C ALA A 163 -3.29 -34.79 11.71
N VAL A 164 -2.04 -34.39 11.89
CA VAL A 164 -1.65 -33.30 12.80
C VAL A 164 -1.29 -32.09 11.96
N SER A 165 -1.98 -30.97 12.21
CA SER A 165 -1.69 -29.70 11.51
C SER A 165 -0.44 -29.05 12.10
N GLY A 166 0.39 -28.46 11.26
CA GLY A 166 1.44 -27.54 11.70
C GLY A 166 0.87 -26.29 12.38
N PRO A 167 1.70 -25.50 13.10
CA PRO A 167 1.23 -24.37 13.90
C PRO A 167 0.37 -23.34 13.12
N GLU A 168 0.70 -23.11 11.86
CA GLU A 168 0.08 -22.11 10.99
C GLU A 168 -0.91 -22.69 9.98
N TYR A 169 -1.31 -23.96 10.15
CA TYR A 169 -2.21 -24.67 9.25
C TYR A 169 -3.44 -25.22 9.97
N ASN A 170 -4.53 -25.37 9.23
CA ASN A 170 -5.72 -26.11 9.62
C ASN A 170 -5.86 -27.34 8.72
N PHE A 171 -6.16 -28.48 9.31
CA PHE A 171 -6.59 -29.67 8.56
C PHE A 171 -7.92 -29.37 7.84
N THR A 172 -7.98 -29.67 6.55
CA THR A 172 -9.16 -29.41 5.71
C THR A 172 -9.87 -30.66 5.23
N GLY A 173 -9.34 -31.84 5.55
CA GLY A 173 -9.97 -33.12 5.19
C GLY A 173 -9.01 -34.09 4.51
N TRP A 174 -9.47 -35.33 4.42
CA TRP A 174 -8.84 -36.40 3.66
C TRP A 174 -9.37 -36.42 2.22
N THR A 175 -8.53 -36.80 1.27
CA THR A 175 -8.93 -37.03 -0.13
C THR A 175 -8.42 -38.38 -0.60
N ILE A 176 -9.25 -39.13 -1.32
CA ILE A 176 -8.83 -40.34 -2.02
C ILE A 176 -8.15 -39.88 -3.32
N THR A 177 -6.85 -40.12 -3.43
CA THR A 177 -6.06 -39.70 -4.60
C THR A 177 -5.98 -40.79 -5.66
N SER A 178 -6.16 -42.06 -5.28
CA SER A 178 -6.30 -43.21 -6.18
C SER A 178 -7.04 -44.36 -5.51
N GLY A 179 -7.57 -45.30 -6.30
CA GLY A 179 -8.34 -46.46 -5.81
C GLY A 179 -9.83 -46.15 -5.61
N LEU A 180 -10.61 -47.19 -5.31
CA LEU A 180 -12.05 -47.12 -5.09
C LEU A 180 -12.42 -47.79 -3.76
N GLY A 181 -13.68 -47.62 -3.33
CA GLY A 181 -14.20 -48.35 -2.17
C GLY A 181 -13.61 -47.94 -0.82
N VAL A 182 -12.89 -46.81 -0.72
CA VAL A 182 -12.37 -46.29 0.56
C VAL A 182 -13.45 -45.46 1.27
N THR A 183 -13.67 -45.75 2.55
CA THR A 183 -14.58 -44.99 3.41
C THR A 183 -13.89 -44.52 4.68
N PHE A 184 -14.20 -43.28 5.09
CA PHE A 184 -13.68 -42.65 6.30
C PHE A 184 -14.73 -42.69 7.40
N THR A 185 -14.38 -43.20 8.58
CA THR A 185 -15.24 -43.18 9.76
C THR A 185 -14.58 -42.33 10.85
N PRO A 186 -15.23 -41.24 11.34
CA PRO A 186 -16.64 -40.88 11.11
C PRO A 186 -16.92 -40.17 9.77
N ASN A 187 -15.93 -39.50 9.17
CA ASN A 187 -15.99 -38.92 7.82
C ASN A 187 -14.61 -38.36 7.44
N ALA A 188 -14.45 -37.93 6.18
CA ALA A 188 -13.19 -37.39 5.67
C ALA A 188 -12.79 -36.03 6.27
N MET A 189 -13.69 -35.33 6.97
CA MET A 189 -13.38 -34.03 7.61
C MET A 189 -12.82 -34.19 9.03
N ALA A 190 -12.84 -35.39 9.60
CA ALA A 190 -12.26 -35.65 10.90
C ALA A 190 -10.72 -35.79 10.79
N PRO A 191 -9.92 -35.04 11.58
CA PRO A 191 -8.47 -35.16 11.55
C PRO A 191 -7.98 -36.53 12.02
N THR A 192 -8.78 -37.24 12.81
CA THR A 192 -8.56 -38.65 13.14
C THR A 192 -9.74 -39.46 12.62
N ALA A 193 -9.46 -40.50 11.83
CA ALA A 193 -10.47 -41.39 11.27
C ALA A 193 -9.96 -42.83 11.21
N THR A 194 -10.87 -43.80 11.23
CA THR A 194 -10.57 -45.16 10.78
C THR A 194 -10.93 -45.29 9.30
N ILE A 195 -10.17 -46.12 8.58
CA ILE A 195 -10.30 -46.31 7.13
C ILE A 195 -10.74 -47.74 6.89
N SER A 196 -11.78 -47.94 6.08
CA SER A 196 -12.10 -49.26 5.51
C SER A 196 -12.04 -49.17 3.99
N ALA A 197 -11.72 -50.30 3.35
CA ALA A 197 -11.64 -50.41 1.91
C ALA A 197 -12.36 -51.67 1.45
N ASP A 198 -13.07 -51.56 0.32
CA ASP A 198 -13.84 -52.65 -0.27
C ASP A 198 -13.39 -53.02 -1.70
N ALA A 199 -12.41 -52.30 -2.28
CA ALA A 199 -11.99 -52.47 -3.67
C ALA A 199 -10.52 -52.09 -3.93
N GLY A 200 -9.62 -53.04 -3.66
CA GLY A 200 -8.20 -52.98 -4.03
C GLY A 200 -7.38 -51.93 -3.26
N ASP A 201 -6.09 -51.87 -3.62
CA ASP A 201 -5.17 -50.85 -3.11
C ASP A 201 -5.63 -49.42 -3.44
N ALA A 202 -5.40 -48.49 -2.50
CA ALA A 202 -5.80 -47.10 -2.66
C ALA A 202 -4.78 -46.14 -2.05
N SER A 203 -4.91 -44.86 -2.39
CA SER A 203 -4.11 -43.79 -1.79
C SER A 203 -5.03 -42.72 -1.23
N ILE A 204 -4.71 -42.27 -0.02
CA ILE A 204 -5.36 -41.13 0.62
C ILE A 204 -4.35 -40.04 0.96
N GLN A 205 -4.81 -38.80 1.03
CA GLN A 205 -4.00 -37.63 1.36
C GLN A 205 -4.66 -36.79 2.45
N ALA A 206 -3.91 -36.43 3.48
CA ALA A 206 -4.29 -35.38 4.43
C ALA A 206 -4.04 -33.99 3.80
N ASN A 207 -5.07 -33.16 3.77
CA ASN A 207 -4.99 -31.80 3.22
C ASN A 207 -4.97 -30.74 4.31
N TYR A 208 -4.28 -29.64 4.04
CA TYR A 208 -4.14 -28.53 4.97
C TYR A 208 -4.26 -27.18 4.24
N ALA A 209 -4.83 -26.20 4.92
CA ALA A 209 -4.86 -24.81 4.48
C ALA A 209 -4.16 -23.91 5.50
N LEU A 210 -3.47 -22.88 5.04
CA LEU A 210 -2.90 -21.85 5.91
C LEU A 210 -4.00 -21.18 6.73
N LYS A 211 -3.70 -20.91 8.00
CA LYS A 211 -4.56 -20.09 8.86
C LYS A 211 -4.65 -18.68 8.31
N THR A 212 -5.78 -18.03 8.56
CA THR A 212 -5.97 -16.61 8.30
C THR A 212 -6.14 -15.86 9.61
N TYR A 213 -5.65 -14.63 9.65
CA TYR A 213 -5.68 -13.76 10.82
C TYR A 213 -6.18 -12.38 10.46
N THR A 214 -6.79 -11.70 11.42
CA THR A 214 -7.13 -10.29 11.30
C THR A 214 -5.89 -9.44 11.58
N LEU A 215 -5.51 -8.62 10.61
CA LEU A 215 -4.56 -7.52 10.76
C LEU A 215 -5.37 -6.22 10.91
N THR A 216 -5.25 -5.55 12.05
CA THR A 216 -5.81 -4.21 12.26
C THR A 216 -4.70 -3.18 12.16
N MET A 217 -4.91 -2.14 11.34
CA MET A 217 -3.99 -1.02 11.20
C MET A 217 -4.53 0.21 11.94
N THR A 218 -3.65 0.94 12.63
CA THR A 218 -3.94 2.22 13.27
C THR A 218 -2.83 3.23 12.99
N SER A 219 -3.10 4.51 13.24
CA SER A 219 -2.12 5.60 13.23
C SER A 219 -2.30 6.50 14.45
N ASP A 220 -1.27 7.24 14.84
CA ASP A 220 -1.43 8.43 15.69
C ASP A 220 -1.70 9.70 14.87
N THR A 221 -1.70 10.86 15.54
CA THR A 221 -2.18 12.16 15.07
C THR A 221 -1.37 12.77 13.91
N GLY A 222 -0.34 12.11 13.41
CA GLY A 222 0.57 12.63 12.38
C GLY A 222 0.40 12.04 10.97
N GLY A 223 -0.61 11.19 10.74
CA GLY A 223 -0.83 10.60 9.42
C GLY A 223 -1.86 9.48 9.40
N TYR A 224 -1.88 8.72 8.31
CA TYR A 224 -2.81 7.61 8.08
C TYR A 224 -2.10 6.40 7.48
N THR A 225 -2.77 5.24 7.45
CA THR A 225 -2.17 3.99 6.95
C THR A 225 -2.94 3.43 5.77
N THR A 226 -2.26 2.61 4.97
CA THR A 226 -2.86 1.72 3.96
C THR A 226 -2.37 0.31 4.22
N PRO A 227 -3.25 -0.69 4.45
CA PRO A 227 -4.70 -0.56 4.53
C PRO A 227 -5.13 0.29 5.73
N GLY A 228 -6.16 1.13 5.55
CA GLY A 228 -6.62 2.08 6.58
C GLY A 228 -7.55 1.48 7.65
N SER A 229 -7.84 0.19 7.57
CA SER A 229 -8.73 -0.52 8.49
C SER A 229 -8.32 -1.99 8.63
N SER A 230 -9.11 -2.78 9.37
CA SER A 230 -8.84 -4.21 9.53
C SER A 230 -8.99 -4.98 8.23
N THR A 231 -8.09 -5.94 8.01
CA THR A 231 -8.11 -6.83 6.84
C THR A 231 -7.70 -8.23 7.24
N THR A 232 -8.11 -9.23 6.46
CA THR A 232 -7.70 -10.62 6.67
C THR A 232 -6.41 -10.89 5.91
N VAL A 233 -5.43 -11.47 6.59
CA VAL A 233 -4.15 -11.91 6.01
C VAL A 233 -4.01 -13.42 6.15
N THR A 234 -3.37 -14.05 5.18
CA THR A 234 -2.96 -15.45 5.27
C THR A 234 -1.64 -15.54 6.03
N SER A 235 -1.53 -16.51 6.95
CA SER A 235 -0.31 -16.72 7.73
C SER A 235 0.92 -16.88 6.84
N ASN A 236 2.06 -16.31 7.27
CA ASN A 236 3.34 -16.30 6.55
C ASN A 236 3.33 -15.68 5.14
N THR A 237 2.22 -15.08 4.69
CA THR A 237 2.16 -14.37 3.41
C THR A 237 2.47 -12.88 3.64
N ALA A 238 3.41 -12.34 2.87
CA ALA A 238 3.80 -10.94 3.00
C ALA A 238 2.66 -10.01 2.55
N ARG A 239 2.33 -9.03 3.38
CA ARG A 239 1.33 -8.00 3.09
C ARG A 239 1.99 -6.62 3.05
N ASN A 240 1.77 -5.86 1.99
CA ASN A 240 2.22 -4.47 1.92
C ASN A 240 1.42 -3.59 2.88
N ILE A 241 2.14 -2.73 3.62
CA ILE A 241 1.60 -1.70 4.49
C ILE A 241 2.32 -0.38 4.22
N ILE A 242 1.58 0.71 4.21
CA ILE A 242 2.07 2.06 3.91
C ILE A 242 1.64 3.00 5.03
N ALA A 243 2.55 3.81 5.51
CA ALA A 243 2.33 4.94 6.39
C ALA A 243 2.47 6.23 5.58
N SER A 244 1.43 7.06 5.59
CA SER A 244 1.39 8.34 4.90
C SER A 244 1.36 9.46 5.94
N PRO A 245 2.50 10.12 6.23
CA PRO A 245 2.53 11.24 7.15
C PRO A 245 1.82 12.46 6.56
N TYR A 246 1.28 13.32 7.43
CA TYR A 246 0.87 14.68 7.09
C TYR A 246 2.09 15.59 6.93
N LEU A 247 1.90 16.75 6.28
CA LEU A 247 2.99 17.60 5.77
C LEU A 247 4.00 18.07 6.84
N THR A 248 3.62 18.21 8.11
CA THR A 248 4.52 18.59 9.22
C THR A 248 4.99 17.41 10.07
N TYR A 249 4.80 16.19 9.59
CA TYR A 249 5.18 14.96 10.29
C TYR A 249 6.09 14.10 9.42
N ALA A 250 6.96 13.37 10.09
CA ALA A 250 7.75 12.30 9.51
C ALA A 250 7.30 10.95 10.07
N PHE A 251 7.41 9.90 9.25
CA PHE A 251 7.24 8.53 9.71
C PHE A 251 8.35 8.16 10.72
N ASN A 252 7.95 7.55 11.84
CA ASN A 252 8.83 7.21 12.96
C ASN A 252 8.82 5.71 13.31
N GLY A 253 8.38 4.87 12.37
CA GLY A 253 8.42 3.42 12.50
C GLY A 253 7.09 2.76 12.84
N TRP A 254 7.04 1.45 12.59
CA TRP A 254 5.90 0.59 12.89
C TRP A 254 6.02 -0.04 14.28
N THR A 255 4.90 -0.19 14.99
CA THR A 255 4.86 -0.92 16.26
C THR A 255 3.70 -1.89 16.33
N LYS A 256 3.89 -3.01 17.04
CA LYS A 256 2.78 -3.88 17.46
C LYS A 256 2.12 -3.26 18.68
N VAL A 257 0.81 -3.03 18.62
CA VAL A 257 0.02 -2.48 19.72
C VAL A 257 -0.60 -3.58 20.57
N SER A 258 -1.23 -4.57 19.93
CA SER A 258 -1.98 -5.62 20.63
C SER A 258 -2.16 -6.88 19.77
N GLY A 259 -2.81 -7.90 20.36
CA GLY A 259 -3.08 -9.19 19.71
C GLY A 259 -2.01 -10.25 20.01
N THR A 260 -2.38 -11.52 19.81
CA THR A 260 -1.47 -12.66 20.03
C THR A 260 -0.52 -12.87 18.85
N GLY A 261 -0.84 -12.34 17.67
CA GLY A 261 -0.06 -12.51 16.46
C GLY A 261 1.34 -11.91 16.54
N ILE A 262 2.30 -12.52 15.86
CA ILE A 262 3.71 -12.11 15.81
C ILE A 262 3.97 -11.51 14.42
N PRO A 263 4.09 -10.18 14.30
CA PRO A 263 4.43 -9.53 13.04
C PRO A 263 5.94 -9.62 12.80
N ASN A 264 6.32 -9.90 11.57
CA ASN A 264 7.70 -9.81 11.10
C ASN A 264 7.76 -8.82 9.93
N PHE A 265 8.34 -7.65 10.19
CA PHE A 265 8.47 -6.57 9.22
C PHE A 265 9.71 -6.79 8.34
N ALA A 266 9.59 -6.55 7.03
CA ALA A 266 10.75 -6.50 6.15
C ALA A 266 11.68 -5.34 6.52
N ASP A 267 11.11 -4.19 6.83
CA ASP A 267 11.79 -3.03 7.39
C ASP A 267 10.80 -2.25 8.28
N VAL A 268 11.07 -2.19 9.59
CA VAL A 268 10.21 -1.52 10.57
C VAL A 268 10.31 0.02 10.49
N SER A 269 11.37 0.54 9.87
CA SER A 269 11.68 1.97 9.75
C SER A 269 11.25 2.56 8.40
N ASN A 270 10.88 1.72 7.43
CA ASN A 270 10.38 2.17 6.14
C ASN A 270 8.86 2.36 6.16
N ALA A 271 8.42 3.56 5.74
CA ALA A 271 7.01 3.91 5.64
C ALA A 271 6.24 3.03 4.64
N ASN A 272 6.89 2.48 3.61
CA ASN A 272 6.32 1.52 2.66
C ASN A 272 7.08 0.18 2.77
N THR A 273 6.47 -0.78 3.46
CA THR A 273 7.12 -2.04 3.83
C THR A 273 6.16 -3.20 3.74
N THR A 274 6.67 -4.42 3.89
CA THR A 274 5.83 -5.61 4.00
C THR A 274 5.91 -6.23 5.39
N VAL A 275 4.82 -6.88 5.80
CA VAL A 275 4.74 -7.63 7.06
C VAL A 275 4.18 -9.02 6.82
N THR A 276 4.78 -10.04 7.43
CA THR A 276 4.19 -11.39 7.57
C THR A 276 3.70 -11.59 8.99
N ILE A 277 2.58 -12.30 9.17
CA ILE A 277 1.95 -12.49 10.49
C ILE A 277 1.77 -13.98 10.78
N THR A 278 2.08 -14.40 12.00
CA THR A 278 1.88 -15.77 12.51
C THR A 278 1.25 -15.76 13.90
N GLY A 279 0.71 -16.89 14.36
CA GLY A 279 0.32 -17.07 15.76
C GLY A 279 -0.95 -16.33 16.24
N GLY A 280 -1.65 -15.59 15.38
CA GLY A 280 -2.95 -14.99 15.71
C GLY A 280 -3.21 -13.61 15.10
N PRO A 281 -4.35 -12.97 15.45
CA PRO A 281 -4.65 -11.61 15.04
C PRO A 281 -3.70 -10.59 15.69
N VAL A 282 -3.46 -9.48 15.01
CA VAL A 282 -2.54 -8.43 15.46
C VAL A 282 -3.06 -7.04 15.13
N THR A 283 -2.78 -6.09 16.01
CA THR A 283 -2.97 -4.66 15.73
C THR A 283 -1.61 -4.00 15.60
N LEU A 284 -1.35 -3.36 14.46
CA LEU A 284 -0.15 -2.60 14.18
C LEU A 284 -0.48 -1.11 14.11
N LYS A 285 0.50 -0.28 14.48
CA LYS A 285 0.40 1.17 14.45
C LYS A 285 1.54 1.77 13.64
N ALA A 286 1.22 2.70 12.73
CA ALA A 286 2.18 3.66 12.22
C ALA A 286 2.39 4.76 13.26
N ASN A 287 3.64 5.03 13.62
CA ASN A 287 3.98 6.12 14.51
C ASN A 287 4.54 7.26 13.67
N TYR A 288 4.09 8.46 13.98
CA TYR A 288 4.58 9.69 13.37
C TYR A 288 5.23 10.56 14.43
N ARG A 289 6.21 11.35 14.02
CA ARG A 289 6.78 12.41 14.85
C ARG A 289 6.65 13.72 14.09
N LYS A 290 6.33 14.78 14.82
CA LYS A 290 6.33 16.12 14.24
C LYS A 290 7.75 16.45 13.79
N GLU A 291 7.91 16.97 12.58
CA GLU A 291 9.22 17.36 12.08
C GLU A 291 9.75 18.51 12.93
N ASN A 292 11.02 18.40 13.34
CA ASN A 292 11.68 19.49 14.02
C ASN A 292 12.60 20.22 13.04
N LEU A 293 12.25 21.45 12.69
CA LEU A 293 13.02 22.27 11.76
C LEU A 293 14.11 23.04 12.49
N SER A 294 15.29 23.10 11.88
CA SER A 294 16.42 23.89 12.39
C SER A 294 17.10 24.69 11.27
N LEU A 295 17.70 25.82 11.63
CA LEU A 295 18.42 26.70 10.70
C LEU A 295 19.92 26.63 10.92
N VAL A 296 20.62 26.15 9.88
CA VAL A 296 22.09 26.08 9.85
C VAL A 296 22.60 27.17 8.93
N GLU A 297 23.40 28.11 9.43
CA GLU A 297 24.05 29.12 8.59
C GLU A 297 25.06 28.41 7.68
N VAL A 298 24.89 28.56 6.36
CA VAL A 298 25.72 27.89 5.35
C VAL A 298 26.42 28.87 4.42
N GLY A 299 26.04 30.15 4.46
CA GLY A 299 26.62 31.17 3.59
C GLY A 299 26.30 32.57 4.08
N ALA A 300 27.09 33.53 3.61
CA ALA A 300 26.84 34.94 3.85
C ALA A 300 27.48 35.77 2.73
N TRP A 301 26.89 36.93 2.45
CA TRP A 301 27.51 37.97 1.65
C TRP A 301 27.46 39.30 2.40
N SER A 302 28.58 40.02 2.45
CA SER A 302 28.68 41.36 3.01
C SER A 302 29.77 42.17 2.31
N GLN A 303 29.62 43.49 2.31
CA GLN A 303 30.64 44.41 1.79
C GLN A 303 30.71 45.67 2.67
N ALA A 304 31.92 46.10 3.03
CA ALA A 304 32.17 47.21 3.95
C ALA A 304 32.42 48.57 3.25
N ASN A 305 31.58 48.97 2.30
CA ASN A 305 31.68 50.29 1.64
C ASN A 305 30.30 50.88 1.30
N SER A 306 30.26 52.13 0.83
CA SER A 306 29.02 52.86 0.50
C SER A 306 28.20 52.28 -0.67
N THR A 307 28.63 51.15 -1.24
CA THR A 307 27.94 50.47 -2.35
C THR A 307 27.04 49.33 -1.88
N SER A 308 27.05 49.02 -0.58
CA SER A 308 26.01 48.22 0.08
C SER A 308 25.08 49.14 0.86
N PRO A 309 23.76 48.91 0.82
CA PRO A 309 22.81 49.60 1.68
C PRO A 309 23.12 49.44 3.18
N MET A 310 22.86 50.48 3.97
CA MET A 310 23.00 50.53 5.44
C MET A 310 21.67 50.48 6.18
N ASP A 311 20.54 50.65 5.47
CA ASP A 311 19.20 50.60 6.04
C ASP A 311 18.28 50.08 4.93
N VAL A 312 18.07 48.76 4.92
CA VAL A 312 17.32 48.07 3.88
C VAL A 312 15.84 48.41 4.04
N ILE A 313 15.24 48.86 2.95
CA ILE A 313 13.83 49.26 2.88
C ILE A 313 12.97 48.14 2.30
N ASP A 314 13.46 47.46 1.27
CA ASP A 314 12.70 46.43 0.57
C ASP A 314 13.66 45.58 -0.28
N ALA A 315 13.23 44.38 -0.63
CA ALA A 315 13.94 43.51 -1.56
C ALA A 315 12.98 42.66 -2.39
N THR A 316 13.51 42.17 -3.50
CA THR A 316 12.82 41.27 -4.40
C THR A 316 13.79 40.26 -4.99
N VAL A 317 13.28 39.09 -5.35
CA VAL A 317 14.04 38.03 -6.00
C VAL A 317 13.67 38.00 -7.48
N ILE A 318 14.65 37.97 -8.37
CA ILE A 318 14.45 37.88 -9.82
C ILE A 318 15.42 36.82 -10.34
N GLY A 319 14.89 35.70 -10.82
CA GLY A 319 15.70 34.53 -11.22
C GLY A 319 16.66 34.07 -10.10
N ASP A 320 17.95 34.10 -10.41
CA ASP A 320 19.04 33.73 -9.49
C ASP A 320 19.61 34.90 -8.69
N TYR A 321 18.93 36.05 -8.66
CA TYR A 321 19.42 37.25 -8.00
C TYR A 321 18.45 37.77 -6.94
N ILE A 322 19.01 38.25 -5.84
CA ILE A 322 18.31 39.13 -4.91
C ILE A 322 18.69 40.56 -5.25
N TYR A 323 17.68 41.40 -5.39
CA TYR A 323 17.81 42.84 -5.52
C TYR A 323 17.24 43.49 -4.28
N TRP A 324 18.03 44.31 -3.60
CA TRP A 324 17.55 45.04 -2.43
C TRP A 324 17.91 46.50 -2.50
N ILE A 325 17.08 47.32 -1.88
CA ILE A 325 17.20 48.76 -1.87
C ILE A 325 17.31 49.26 -0.43
N GLY A 326 18.13 50.28 -0.22
CA GLY A 326 18.21 50.95 1.07
C GLY A 326 19.04 52.23 1.04
N TYR A 327 19.21 52.85 2.20
CA TYR A 327 20.01 54.08 2.30
C TYR A 327 21.50 53.82 2.12
N SER A 328 22.19 54.83 1.59
CA SER A 328 23.64 54.93 1.60
C SER A 328 24.10 55.94 2.66
N SER A 329 25.37 55.87 3.03
CA SER A 329 26.03 56.80 3.96
C SER A 329 25.97 58.28 3.54
N GLY A 330 25.57 58.58 2.29
CA GLY A 330 25.44 59.95 1.76
C GLY A 330 24.00 60.46 1.68
N GLY A 331 23.01 59.76 2.26
CA GLY A 331 21.59 60.16 2.26
C GLY A 331 20.84 59.86 0.95
N ASN A 332 21.52 59.32 -0.05
CA ASN A 332 20.92 58.80 -1.30
C ASN A 332 20.59 57.31 -1.17
N GLY A 333 19.76 56.79 -2.07
CA GLY A 333 19.47 55.35 -2.13
C GLY A 333 20.52 54.55 -2.90
N VAL A 334 20.65 53.28 -2.55
CA VAL A 334 21.45 52.30 -3.30
C VAL A 334 20.61 51.05 -3.54
N VAL A 335 20.67 50.55 -4.76
CA VAL A 335 20.14 49.24 -5.17
C VAL A 335 21.32 48.31 -5.34
N ARG A 336 21.29 47.16 -4.67
CA ARG A 336 22.30 46.12 -4.75
C ARG A 336 21.74 44.89 -5.44
N ARG A 337 22.58 44.21 -6.22
CA ARG A 337 22.30 42.89 -6.80
C ARG A 337 23.24 41.85 -6.19
N VAL A 338 22.70 40.71 -5.78
CA VAL A 338 23.48 39.57 -5.26
C VAL A 338 23.03 38.29 -5.95
N ASP A 339 23.97 37.57 -6.54
CA ASP A 339 23.80 36.25 -7.15
C ASP A 339 23.66 35.20 -6.04
N ILE A 340 22.58 34.43 -6.12
CA ILE A 340 22.22 33.33 -5.22
C ILE A 340 22.04 32.00 -5.98
N SER A 341 22.56 31.88 -7.20
CA SER A 341 22.57 30.63 -7.98
C SER A 341 23.26 29.47 -7.24
N THR A 342 24.18 29.80 -6.32
CA THR A 342 24.84 28.84 -5.42
C THR A 342 24.39 29.09 -3.97
N PRO A 343 23.43 28.31 -3.43
CA PRO A 343 22.74 28.59 -2.15
C PRO A 343 23.58 28.66 -0.86
N GLY A 344 24.89 28.38 -0.90
CA GLY A 344 25.80 28.57 0.23
C GLY A 344 26.90 29.61 -0.02
N ASN A 345 26.96 30.17 -1.23
CA ASN A 345 28.01 31.08 -1.66
C ASN A 345 27.39 32.24 -2.46
N PRO A 346 26.59 33.10 -1.80
CA PRO A 346 26.09 34.30 -2.45
C PRO A 346 27.25 35.21 -2.84
N ILE A 347 27.23 35.74 -4.07
CA ILE A 347 28.29 36.61 -4.60
C ILE A 347 27.73 37.88 -5.21
N SER A 348 28.49 38.95 -5.13
CA SER A 348 28.17 40.23 -5.76
C SER A 348 29.48 40.96 -6.03
N SER A 349 29.69 41.35 -7.28
CA SER A 349 30.87 42.10 -7.70
C SER A 349 30.82 43.54 -7.17
N SER A 350 31.96 44.24 -7.18
CA SER A 350 32.01 45.66 -6.79
C SER A 350 31.19 46.58 -7.69
N SER A 351 30.75 46.13 -8.87
CA SER A 351 29.91 46.87 -9.81
C SER A 351 28.43 46.50 -9.76
N ASP A 352 28.04 45.50 -8.97
CA ASP A 352 26.64 45.04 -8.86
C ASP A 352 25.80 45.95 -7.95
N TYR A 353 25.87 47.26 -8.20
CA TYR A 353 25.08 48.26 -7.51
C TYR A 353 24.73 49.45 -8.39
N LYS A 354 23.68 50.18 -8.00
CA LYS A 354 23.33 51.48 -8.57
C LYS A 354 22.93 52.46 -7.47
N THR A 355 23.38 53.70 -7.60
CA THR A 355 22.91 54.81 -6.75
C THR A 355 21.67 55.44 -7.36
N ILE A 356 20.73 55.85 -6.50
CA ILE A 356 19.52 56.59 -6.87
C ILE A 356 19.37 57.81 -5.97
N SER A 357 18.81 58.89 -6.49
CA SER A 357 18.58 60.12 -5.75
C SER A 357 17.22 60.09 -5.05
N GLY A 358 17.18 60.57 -3.81
CA GLY A 358 15.96 60.62 -2.99
C GLY A 358 15.87 59.49 -1.95
N ILE A 359 14.87 59.60 -1.07
CA ILE A 359 14.63 58.64 0.01
C ILE A 359 14.07 57.35 -0.59
N PRO A 360 14.69 56.17 -0.41
CA PRO A 360 14.17 54.90 -0.91
C PRO A 360 12.78 54.55 -0.36
N ARG A 361 11.93 53.94 -1.19
CA ARG A 361 10.53 53.63 -0.85
C ARG A 361 10.08 52.22 -1.18
N GLY A 362 10.80 51.52 -2.06
CA GLY A 362 10.48 50.13 -2.39
C GLY A 362 11.12 49.68 -3.69
N ILE A 363 11.03 48.38 -3.94
CA ILE A 363 11.49 47.73 -5.17
C ILE A 363 10.42 46.76 -5.68
N ALA A 364 10.17 46.80 -6.98
CA ALA A 364 9.26 45.90 -7.67
C ALA A 364 9.95 45.24 -8.88
N ARG A 365 9.42 44.09 -9.28
CA ARG A 365 9.82 43.36 -10.49
C ARG A 365 8.65 43.30 -11.48
N SER A 366 9.01 43.31 -12.75
CA SER A 366 8.15 43.06 -13.92
C SER A 366 8.62 41.85 -14.67
N GLY A 367 7.71 41.18 -15.36
CA GLY A 367 8.04 40.42 -16.57
C GLY A 367 8.05 38.91 -16.37
N THR A 368 8.20 38.18 -17.47
CA THR A 368 8.55 36.76 -17.48
C THR A 368 10.06 36.60 -17.55
N SER A 369 10.55 35.45 -17.06
CA SER A 369 11.97 35.09 -17.06
C SER A 369 12.66 35.45 -18.39
N GLY A 370 13.68 36.32 -18.31
CA GLY A 370 14.48 36.76 -19.46
C GLY A 370 14.12 38.14 -20.07
N SER A 371 13.05 38.79 -19.61
CA SER A 371 12.75 40.21 -19.93
C SER A 371 12.40 41.03 -18.69
N GLU A 372 12.88 40.59 -17.53
CA GLU A 372 12.51 41.16 -16.25
C GLU A 372 13.02 42.61 -16.11
N VAL A 373 12.18 43.47 -15.56
CA VAL A 373 12.52 44.88 -15.29
C VAL A 373 12.52 45.12 -13.80
N ILE A 374 13.58 45.75 -13.31
CA ILE A 374 13.70 46.21 -11.94
C ILE A 374 13.17 47.64 -11.89
N VAL A 375 12.15 47.87 -11.07
CA VAL A 375 11.63 49.20 -10.78
C VAL A 375 11.92 49.53 -9.32
N VAL A 376 12.52 50.69 -9.10
CA VAL A 376 12.74 51.20 -7.74
C VAL A 376 12.14 52.57 -7.61
N ALA A 377 11.53 52.82 -6.45
CA ALA A 377 10.92 54.10 -6.17
C ALA A 377 11.61 54.81 -5.01
N THR A 378 11.60 56.13 -5.11
CA THR A 378 12.02 57.04 -4.06
C THR A 378 10.90 58.03 -3.76
N SER A 379 11.09 58.86 -2.73
CA SER A 379 10.19 59.95 -2.38
C SER A 379 9.99 60.99 -3.49
N THR A 380 10.82 60.98 -4.55
CA THR A 380 10.79 62.01 -5.60
C THR A 380 10.79 61.46 -7.03
N THR A 381 11.24 60.23 -7.24
CA THR A 381 11.49 59.68 -8.58
C THR A 381 11.33 58.16 -8.57
N MET A 382 10.73 57.63 -9.64
CA MET A 382 10.78 56.22 -9.99
C MET A 382 11.88 55.97 -11.02
N TYR A 383 12.60 54.87 -10.86
CA TYR A 383 13.71 54.45 -11.70
C TYR A 383 13.42 53.05 -12.24
N LYS A 384 13.86 52.75 -13.46
CA LYS A 384 13.79 51.40 -14.00
C LYS A 384 14.97 50.99 -14.87
N VAL A 385 15.28 49.70 -14.87
CA VAL A 385 16.30 49.10 -15.71
C VAL A 385 15.93 47.66 -16.01
N ALA A 386 16.21 47.18 -17.22
CA ALA A 386 16.11 45.75 -17.50
C ALA A 386 17.15 45.00 -16.65
N GLU A 387 16.78 43.84 -16.10
CA GLU A 387 17.64 42.96 -15.31
C GLU A 387 18.97 42.70 -16.05
N SER A 388 18.87 42.32 -17.32
CA SER A 388 20.01 42.05 -18.22
C SER A 388 20.94 43.24 -18.42
N ASN A 389 20.45 44.46 -18.19
CA ASN A 389 21.19 45.70 -18.36
C ASN A 389 21.59 46.37 -17.04
N PHE A 390 21.40 45.69 -15.89
CA PHE A 390 21.66 46.28 -14.58
C PHE A 390 23.11 46.81 -14.45
N ASN A 391 24.11 46.22 -15.09
CA ASN A 391 25.49 46.76 -15.02
C ASN A 391 25.92 47.58 -16.24
N THR A 392 25.12 47.61 -17.30
CA THR A 392 25.54 48.16 -18.60
C THR A 392 24.85 49.48 -18.95
N THR A 393 23.67 49.76 -18.39
CA THR A 393 22.92 51.01 -18.68
C THR A 393 22.50 51.73 -17.39
N GLY A 394 22.34 53.06 -17.47
CA GLY A 394 21.74 53.86 -16.40
C GLY A 394 20.25 53.55 -16.22
N PHE A 395 19.67 54.00 -15.10
CA PHE A 395 18.23 53.95 -14.91
C PHE A 395 17.51 54.95 -15.83
N THR A 396 16.36 54.55 -16.35
CA THR A 396 15.37 55.49 -16.90
C THR A 396 14.53 56.05 -15.76
N THR A 397 14.24 57.35 -15.75
CA THR A 397 13.59 58.04 -14.63
C THR A 397 12.25 58.65 -15.00
N VAL A 398 11.31 58.64 -14.07
CA VAL A 398 10.08 59.46 -14.10
C VAL A 398 9.97 60.19 -12.76
N ALA A 399 9.82 61.52 -12.81
CA ALA A 399 9.80 62.42 -11.64
C ALA A 399 8.47 62.34 -10.87
N THR A 400 8.16 61.15 -10.38
CA THR A 400 6.99 60.86 -9.54
C THR A 400 7.49 60.27 -8.23
N GLY A 401 7.14 60.92 -7.12
CA GLY A 401 7.44 60.44 -5.78
C GLY A 401 6.44 59.38 -5.33
N MET A 402 6.95 58.32 -4.73
CA MET A 402 6.13 57.22 -4.19
C MET A 402 6.27 57.14 -2.68
N LYS A 403 5.35 56.42 -2.05
CA LYS A 403 5.36 56.03 -0.64
C LYS A 403 5.72 54.56 -0.47
N ALA A 404 5.18 53.70 -1.35
CA ALA A 404 5.54 52.29 -1.44
C ALA A 404 5.31 51.80 -2.88
N ILE A 405 6.00 50.72 -3.27
CA ILE A 405 5.74 49.98 -4.50
C ILE A 405 5.82 48.49 -4.23
N ARG A 406 4.99 47.71 -4.92
CA ARG A 406 4.95 46.25 -4.80
C ARG A 406 4.74 45.61 -6.16
N SER A 407 5.38 44.46 -6.33
CA SER A 407 5.19 43.63 -7.51
C SER A 407 3.79 43.00 -7.45
N ASP A 408 3.12 42.90 -8.58
CA ASP A 408 1.77 42.32 -8.67
C ASP A 408 1.76 40.86 -9.11
N GLY A 409 2.93 40.27 -9.36
CA GLY A 409 3.05 38.93 -9.93
C GLY A 409 2.62 38.85 -11.40
N LEU A 410 2.15 39.96 -11.99
CA LEU A 410 1.83 40.10 -13.40
C LEU A 410 3.07 40.53 -14.19
N THR A 411 3.01 40.35 -15.50
CA THR A 411 4.17 40.51 -16.37
C THR A 411 4.46 41.97 -16.71
N ASP A 412 3.46 42.85 -16.77
CA ASP A 412 3.60 44.19 -17.37
C ASP A 412 3.31 45.37 -16.43
N TYR A 413 2.84 45.11 -15.21
CA TYR A 413 2.39 46.15 -14.28
C TYR A 413 2.95 45.95 -12.87
N PHE A 414 2.88 47.01 -12.06
CA PHE A 414 3.15 46.97 -10.64
C PHE A 414 2.20 47.91 -9.92
N TRP A 415 1.98 47.65 -8.63
CA TRP A 415 1.24 48.58 -7.81
C TRP A 415 2.16 49.57 -7.12
N GLY A 416 1.69 50.81 -7.01
CA GLY A 416 2.41 51.86 -6.32
C GLY A 416 1.46 52.76 -5.53
N ILE A 417 1.89 53.14 -4.33
CA ILE A 417 1.23 54.13 -3.51
C ILE A 417 1.93 55.46 -3.72
N ASN A 418 1.20 56.49 -4.13
CA ASN A 418 1.76 57.82 -4.33
C ASN A 418 1.96 58.54 -2.98
N ALA A 419 2.59 59.73 -3.00
CA ALA A 419 2.80 60.53 -1.79
C ALA A 419 1.52 60.94 -1.05
N ALA A 420 0.35 60.90 -1.70
CA ALA A 420 -0.95 61.20 -1.10
C ALA A 420 -1.62 59.96 -0.48
N GLY A 421 -0.99 58.79 -0.49
CA GLY A 421 -1.57 57.55 0.04
C GLY A 421 -2.58 56.88 -0.91
N THR A 422 -2.61 57.25 -2.19
CA THR A 422 -3.45 56.58 -3.20
C THR A 422 -2.68 55.44 -3.85
N ALA A 423 -3.23 54.23 -3.84
CA ALA A 423 -2.68 53.10 -4.58
C ALA A 423 -3.19 53.09 -6.03
N ALA A 424 -2.30 52.85 -6.97
CA ALA A 424 -2.63 52.75 -8.39
C ALA A 424 -1.77 51.72 -9.10
N LEU A 425 -2.25 51.24 -10.25
CA LEU A 425 -1.50 50.33 -11.12
C LEU A 425 -0.68 51.12 -12.14
N TYR A 426 0.61 50.82 -12.23
CA TYR A 426 1.58 51.48 -13.10
C TYR A 426 2.13 50.52 -14.15
N GLN A 427 2.36 51.02 -15.36
CA GLN A 427 3.00 50.22 -16.41
C GLN A 427 4.52 50.23 -16.23
N HIS A 428 5.15 49.06 -16.34
CA HIS A 428 6.60 48.96 -16.27
C HIS A 428 7.32 49.65 -17.44
N SER A 429 6.72 49.63 -18.63
CA SER A 429 7.31 50.20 -19.86
C SER A 429 7.33 51.73 -19.90
N THR A 430 6.43 52.42 -19.20
CA THR A 430 6.34 53.89 -19.21
C THR A 430 6.46 54.52 -17.83
N LEU A 431 6.33 53.74 -16.75
CA LEU A 431 6.19 54.21 -15.36
C LEU A 431 5.02 55.20 -15.18
N THR A 432 3.98 55.07 -15.99
CA THR A 432 2.75 55.87 -15.90
C THR A 432 1.61 55.01 -15.36
N THR A 433 0.66 55.64 -14.66
CA THR A 433 -0.57 55.01 -14.20
C THR A 433 -1.42 54.54 -15.39
N VAL A 434 -1.97 53.33 -15.32
CA VAL A 434 -2.74 52.73 -16.43
C VAL A 434 -4.23 52.66 -16.11
N ALA A 435 -4.57 52.36 -14.86
CA ALA A 435 -5.94 52.36 -14.33
C ALA A 435 -5.90 52.21 -12.79
N TYR A 436 -7.06 52.40 -12.15
CA TYR A 436 -7.33 52.24 -10.71
C TYR A 436 -6.67 53.29 -9.82
N ALA A 437 -7.50 54.03 -9.09
CA ALA A 437 -7.10 54.76 -7.90
C ALA A 437 -7.89 54.14 -6.76
N LEU A 438 -7.15 53.57 -5.80
CA LEU A 438 -7.69 53.05 -4.56
C LEU A 438 -7.32 54.06 -3.47
N THR A 439 -8.34 54.63 -2.85
CA THR A 439 -8.20 55.63 -1.80
C THR A 439 -9.10 55.26 -0.64
N GLU A 440 -8.62 55.57 0.55
CA GLU A 440 -9.45 55.68 1.75
C GLU A 440 -9.47 57.15 2.16
N SER A 441 -10.66 57.71 2.41
CA SER A 441 -10.80 59.15 2.65
C SER A 441 -10.03 59.64 3.88
N ASP A 442 -9.95 58.79 4.89
CA ASP A 442 -9.40 59.12 6.20
C ASP A 442 -8.11 58.36 6.50
N TRP A 443 -7.65 57.49 5.60
CA TRP A 443 -6.49 56.64 5.82
C TRP A 443 -5.44 56.83 4.73
N SER A 444 -4.18 56.95 5.14
CA SER A 444 -3.05 56.94 4.23
C SER A 444 -2.58 55.51 4.02
N LEU A 445 -2.69 54.97 2.79
CA LEU A 445 -2.18 53.63 2.50
C LEU A 445 -0.65 53.59 2.66
N GLU A 446 -0.11 52.53 3.26
CA GLU A 446 1.31 52.35 3.60
C GLU A 446 1.94 51.16 2.89
N ASP A 447 1.21 50.04 2.84
CA ASP A 447 1.65 48.82 2.16
C ASP A 447 0.46 48.19 1.42
N ILE A 448 0.76 47.36 0.44
CA ILE A 448 -0.21 46.69 -0.40
C ILE A 448 0.26 45.29 -0.75
N LEU A 449 -0.68 44.36 -0.91
CA LEU A 449 -0.42 43.00 -1.36
C LEU A 449 -1.44 42.61 -2.43
N PRO A 450 -1.01 42.45 -3.68
CA PRO A 450 -1.85 41.92 -4.74
C PRO A 450 -2.23 40.47 -4.46
N VAL A 451 -3.51 40.14 -4.64
CA VAL A 451 -4.08 38.79 -4.46
C VAL A 451 -4.95 38.44 -5.68
N SER A 452 -5.35 37.17 -5.83
CA SER A 452 -6.04 36.67 -7.03
C SER A 452 -7.25 37.51 -7.45
N ASP A 453 -8.06 37.95 -6.49
CA ASP A 453 -9.35 38.62 -6.72
C ASP A 453 -9.34 40.12 -6.34
N GLY A 454 -8.16 40.71 -6.12
CA GLY A 454 -8.05 42.12 -5.77
C GLY A 454 -6.74 42.54 -5.13
N LEU A 455 -6.84 43.45 -4.15
CA LEU A 455 -5.72 44.04 -3.45
C LEU A 455 -6.02 44.12 -1.96
N LEU A 456 -5.07 43.71 -1.13
CA LEU A 456 -5.05 44.04 0.29
C LEU A 456 -4.18 45.26 0.51
N ALA A 457 -4.56 46.14 1.42
CA ALA A 457 -3.75 47.29 1.80
C ALA A 457 -3.71 47.51 3.30
N VAL A 458 -2.58 47.98 3.80
CA VAL A 458 -2.46 48.50 5.17
C VAL A 458 -2.60 50.01 5.09
N GLY A 459 -3.58 50.57 5.79
CA GLY A 459 -3.72 52.02 5.95
C GLY A 459 -3.29 52.48 7.33
N GLU A 460 -2.82 53.71 7.41
CA GLU A 460 -2.45 54.43 8.62
C GLU A 460 -3.27 55.71 8.78
N ASP A 461 -3.74 55.98 10.00
CA ASP A 461 -4.39 57.23 10.39
C ASP A 461 -3.99 57.58 11.83
N ASN A 462 -3.13 58.58 12.01
CA ASN A 462 -2.69 59.08 13.32
C ASN A 462 -2.21 57.98 14.29
N GLY A 463 -1.43 57.02 13.79
CA GLY A 463 -0.90 55.89 14.55
C GLY A 463 -1.81 54.65 14.56
N PHE A 464 -3.08 54.76 14.17
CA PHE A 464 -3.93 53.59 13.96
C PHE A 464 -3.53 52.88 12.67
N ARG A 465 -3.63 51.54 12.64
CA ARG A 465 -3.50 50.77 11.40
C ARG A 465 -4.64 49.78 11.22
N SER A 466 -5.07 49.66 9.97
CA SER A 466 -6.11 48.73 9.55
C SER A 466 -5.70 48.02 8.27
N LEU A 467 -6.18 46.79 8.12
CA LEU A 467 -6.10 46.02 6.89
C LEU A 467 -7.39 46.25 6.10
N PHE A 468 -7.24 46.58 4.83
CA PHE A 468 -8.32 46.92 3.90
C PHE A 468 -8.34 45.91 2.76
N GLY A 469 -9.54 45.40 2.43
CA GLY A 469 -9.77 44.53 1.29
C GLY A 469 -10.42 45.30 0.15
N PHE A 470 -9.74 45.33 -1.00
CA PHE A 470 -10.27 45.89 -2.24
C PHE A 470 -10.49 44.77 -3.23
N GLN A 471 -11.74 44.45 -3.53
CA GLN A 471 -12.09 43.55 -4.62
C GLN A 471 -11.95 44.32 -5.93
N GLY A 472 -11.25 43.73 -6.91
CA GLY A 472 -11.12 44.37 -8.23
C GLY A 472 -12.51 44.56 -8.85
N PRO A 473 -12.87 45.73 -9.43
CA PRO A 473 -14.14 45.86 -10.11
C PRO A 473 -14.11 45.02 -11.39
N GLU A 474 -15.16 44.26 -11.67
CA GLU A 474 -15.37 43.50 -12.92
C GLU A 474 -15.40 44.38 -14.21
N GLY A 475 -14.95 45.63 -14.16
CA GLY A 475 -15.06 46.61 -15.26
C GLY A 475 -14.15 47.84 -15.21
N GLY A 476 -13.08 47.88 -14.40
CA GLY A 476 -11.98 48.83 -14.62
C GLY A 476 -12.14 50.29 -14.14
N GLY A 477 -13.00 50.59 -13.16
CA GLY A 477 -13.17 51.93 -12.58
C GLY A 477 -12.33 52.22 -11.32
N PRO A 478 -12.22 53.48 -10.88
CA PRO A 478 -11.64 53.83 -9.58
C PRO A 478 -12.52 53.29 -8.43
N VAL A 479 -11.90 52.86 -7.33
CA VAL A 479 -12.59 52.37 -6.13
C VAL A 479 -12.25 53.31 -4.98
N SER A 480 -13.24 54.05 -4.51
CA SER A 480 -13.05 55.13 -3.53
C SER A 480 -13.23 54.71 -2.07
N ALA A 481 -13.50 53.43 -1.82
CA ALA A 481 -13.59 52.84 -0.50
C ALA A 481 -13.37 51.32 -0.61
N SER A 482 -12.67 50.75 0.35
CA SER A 482 -12.53 49.30 0.53
C SER A 482 -13.88 48.61 0.67
N ASN A 483 -13.91 47.34 0.30
CA ASN A 483 -15.09 46.49 0.48
C ASN A 483 -15.27 46.12 1.95
N SER A 484 -14.16 45.97 2.67
CA SER A 484 -14.14 45.69 4.09
C SER A 484 -12.81 46.10 4.71
N SER A 485 -12.81 46.29 6.03
CA SER A 485 -11.61 46.57 6.80
C SER A 485 -11.65 45.86 8.15
N ILE A 486 -10.47 45.59 8.69
CA ILE A 486 -10.30 45.07 10.05
C ILE A 486 -9.15 45.82 10.74
N PRO A 487 -9.34 46.30 11.98
CA PRO A 487 -8.25 46.91 12.75
C PRO A 487 -7.12 45.90 12.95
N LEU A 488 -5.89 46.35 12.72
CA LEU A 488 -4.71 45.53 13.02
C LEU A 488 -4.34 45.59 14.50
N TYR A 489 -4.75 46.67 15.20
CA TYR A 489 -4.55 46.87 16.65
C TYR A 489 -5.89 47.12 17.35
N LEU A 490 -6.01 46.66 18.60
CA LEU A 490 -7.23 46.84 19.41
C LEU A 490 -7.14 48.02 20.42
N ASN A 491 -5.93 48.50 20.75
CA ASN A 491 -5.72 49.33 21.95
C ASN A 491 -5.66 50.85 21.75
N GLY A 492 -5.73 51.35 20.51
CA GLY A 492 -5.88 52.78 20.22
C GLY A 492 -4.87 53.74 20.86
N ASP A 493 -3.66 53.27 21.15
CA ASP A 493 -2.55 54.14 21.53
C ASP A 493 -1.98 54.84 20.28
N MET A 494 -1.65 56.11 20.44
CA MET A 494 -1.08 57.01 19.43
C MET A 494 0.37 56.67 19.06
N TYR A 495 1.02 55.77 19.80
CA TYR A 495 2.30 55.17 19.41
C TYR A 495 2.04 53.96 18.52
N GLY A 496 1.70 54.25 17.27
CA GLY A 496 1.24 53.28 16.29
C GLY A 496 2.26 52.17 16.03
N GLY A 497 1.92 50.95 16.43
CA GLY A 497 2.72 49.76 16.18
C GLY A 497 3.16 49.62 14.71
N ILE A 498 4.19 48.82 14.45
CA ILE A 498 4.76 48.63 13.10
C ILE A 498 4.17 47.37 12.45
N VAL A 499 3.72 47.48 11.20
CA VAL A 499 3.31 46.33 10.38
C VAL A 499 4.45 45.98 9.44
N GLY A 500 4.94 44.74 9.52
CA GLY A 500 5.94 44.23 8.60
C GLY A 500 5.31 43.72 7.29
N ARG A 501 6.15 43.18 6.40
CA ARG A 501 5.71 42.70 5.10
C ARG A 501 4.71 41.54 5.24
N MET A 502 3.54 41.73 4.64
CA MET A 502 2.50 40.71 4.53
C MET A 502 2.98 39.55 3.63
N SER A 503 2.62 38.31 4.00
CA SER A 503 2.88 37.13 3.17
C SER A 503 1.63 36.30 2.99
N LEU A 504 1.47 35.80 1.76
CA LEU A 504 0.38 34.93 1.37
C LEU A 504 0.79 33.46 1.49
N GLU A 505 -0.13 32.61 1.95
CA GLU A 505 0.03 31.16 1.85
C GLU A 505 0.03 30.70 0.37
N PRO A 506 0.70 29.59 -0.02
CA PRO A 506 0.79 29.20 -1.43
C PRO A 506 -0.54 28.98 -2.16
N ASP A 507 -1.63 28.69 -1.45
CA ASP A 507 -2.97 28.55 -2.02
C ASP A 507 -3.75 29.87 -2.14
N GLY A 508 -3.27 30.94 -1.50
CA GLY A 508 -3.91 32.25 -1.52
C GLY A 508 -5.06 32.44 -0.53
N GLU A 509 -5.38 31.45 0.31
CA GLU A 509 -6.52 31.54 1.23
C GLU A 509 -6.19 32.30 2.50
N TYR A 510 -4.95 32.21 2.98
CA TYR A 510 -4.54 32.81 4.24
C TYR A 510 -3.42 33.84 4.09
N LEU A 511 -3.56 34.93 4.84
CA LEU A 511 -2.61 36.02 4.96
C LEU A 511 -1.94 35.97 6.33
N SER A 512 -0.62 35.94 6.36
CA SER A 512 0.16 36.22 7.56
C SER A 512 0.65 37.67 7.59
N VAL A 513 0.44 38.34 8.72
CA VAL A 513 0.86 39.72 8.95
C VAL A 513 1.68 39.78 10.24
N PRO A 514 3.00 40.07 10.17
CA PRO A 514 3.79 40.36 11.34
C PRO A 514 3.49 41.78 11.83
N ILE A 515 3.18 41.92 13.11
CA ILE A 515 2.67 43.14 13.73
C ILE A 515 3.43 43.36 15.04
N TYR A 516 3.98 44.55 15.24
CA TYR A 516 4.57 44.97 16.50
C TYR A 516 3.54 45.77 17.31
N GLU A 517 3.12 45.27 18.48
CA GLU A 517 2.11 45.89 19.34
C GLU A 517 2.70 46.39 20.66
N ASP A 518 2.25 47.59 21.09
CA ASP A 518 2.42 48.17 22.43
C ASP A 518 3.87 48.19 22.96
N ASP A 519 4.84 48.42 22.08
CA ASP A 519 6.29 48.42 22.37
C ASP A 519 6.84 47.14 23.03
N GLN A 520 6.07 46.04 23.04
CA GLN A 520 6.41 44.86 23.85
C GLN A 520 6.42 43.54 23.10
N TYR A 521 5.59 43.36 22.07
CA TYR A 521 5.44 42.05 21.42
C TYR A 521 5.41 42.12 19.90
N LEU A 522 6.20 41.25 19.26
CA LEU A 522 6.02 40.87 17.88
C LEU A 522 4.98 39.75 17.80
N ARG A 523 3.88 40.02 17.11
CA ARG A 523 2.78 39.10 16.86
C ARG A 523 2.72 38.70 15.39
N LEU A 524 2.50 37.41 15.12
CA LEU A 524 2.06 36.96 13.81
C LEU A 524 0.56 36.77 13.84
N LYS A 525 -0.18 37.61 13.11
CA LYS A 525 -1.63 37.46 12.93
C LYS A 525 -1.90 36.79 11.59
N THR A 526 -2.80 35.82 11.60
CA THR A 526 -3.21 35.09 10.40
C THR A 526 -4.68 35.37 10.12
N TYR A 527 -4.98 35.73 8.88
CA TYR A 527 -6.32 36.09 8.43
C TYR A 527 -6.77 35.15 7.31
N ASP A 528 -8.02 34.71 7.35
CA ASP A 528 -8.69 34.07 6.22
C ASP A 528 -9.13 35.17 5.24
N ILE A 529 -8.51 35.20 4.07
CA ILE A 529 -8.75 36.20 3.03
C ILE A 529 -9.47 35.62 1.81
N THR A 530 -10.10 34.44 1.96
CA THR A 530 -10.90 33.79 0.91
C THR A 530 -11.96 34.73 0.32
N SER A 531 -12.39 35.75 1.09
CA SER A 531 -13.27 36.82 0.61
C SER A 531 -12.81 38.20 1.07
N LEU A 532 -12.34 39.03 0.13
CA LEU A 532 -12.00 40.44 0.38
C LEU A 532 -13.21 41.32 0.72
N SER A 533 -14.42 40.82 0.48
CA SER A 533 -15.66 41.55 0.75
C SER A 533 -16.10 41.51 2.22
N SER A 534 -15.47 40.67 3.05
CA SER A 534 -15.80 40.53 4.46
C SER A 534 -14.57 40.11 5.28
N LEU A 535 -13.69 41.07 5.55
CA LEU A 535 -12.59 40.88 6.50
C LEU A 535 -13.04 40.89 7.98
N ASP A 536 -14.29 41.23 8.28
CA ASP A 536 -14.80 41.15 9.66
C ASP A 536 -14.84 39.68 10.13
N GLY A 537 -14.27 39.41 11.31
CA GLY A 537 -14.07 38.04 11.81
C GLY A 537 -13.04 37.20 11.06
N ALA A 538 -12.31 37.77 10.10
CA ALA A 538 -11.30 37.04 9.32
C ALA A 538 -10.06 36.64 10.13
N LEU A 539 -9.83 37.23 11.30
CA LEU A 539 -8.71 36.87 12.17
C LEU A 539 -8.87 35.42 12.67
N VAL A 540 -8.02 34.53 12.18
CA VAL A 540 -8.02 33.10 12.53
C VAL A 540 -7.14 32.82 13.74
N SER A 541 -5.99 33.49 13.82
CA SER A 541 -5.06 33.32 14.94
C SER A 541 -4.16 34.53 15.16
N SER A 542 -3.64 34.64 16.38
CA SER A 542 -2.64 35.62 16.78
C SER A 542 -1.62 34.92 17.68
N LEU A 543 -0.36 34.90 17.25
CA LEU A 543 0.74 34.26 17.98
C LEU A 543 1.78 35.29 18.40
N ASP A 544 2.07 35.37 19.70
CA ASP A 544 3.22 36.10 20.21
C ASP A 544 4.50 35.34 19.84
N ILE A 545 5.34 35.92 18.99
CA ILE A 545 6.58 35.29 18.51
C ILE A 545 7.84 35.91 19.13
N GLY A 546 7.80 37.17 19.59
CA GLY A 546 8.91 37.81 20.27
C GLY A 546 8.46 38.82 21.33
N SER A 547 9.33 39.08 22.31
CA SER A 547 9.22 40.18 23.28
C SER A 547 10.44 41.09 23.16
N ASP A 548 10.32 42.40 23.44
CA ASP A 548 11.41 43.39 23.30
C ASP A 548 11.97 43.42 21.86
N THR A 549 11.07 43.63 20.90
CA THR A 549 11.38 43.55 19.47
C THR A 549 11.17 44.90 18.79
N ASP A 550 12.23 45.66 18.54
CA ASP A 550 12.04 47.05 18.05
C ASP A 550 11.44 47.17 16.63
N TYR A 551 11.43 46.09 15.83
CA TYR A 551 10.96 46.11 14.45
C TYR A 551 10.36 44.76 13.99
N ALA A 552 9.17 44.81 13.38
CA ALA A 552 8.55 43.74 12.59
C ALA A 552 8.80 44.04 11.10
N MET A 553 9.43 43.13 10.33
CA MET A 553 9.90 43.51 8.99
C MET A 553 9.46 42.59 7.85
N GLY A 554 9.48 41.27 7.99
CA GLY A 554 9.03 40.40 6.89
C GLY A 554 8.70 38.97 7.27
N SER A 555 7.89 38.34 6.41
CA SER A 555 7.55 36.92 6.52
C SER A 555 7.54 36.25 5.14
N THR A 556 7.73 34.93 5.11
CA THR A 556 7.60 34.12 3.90
C THR A 556 7.12 32.72 4.25
N TYR A 557 6.37 32.08 3.37
CA TYR A 557 5.84 30.72 3.54
C TYR A 557 6.74 29.65 2.92
N ASP A 558 6.53 28.41 3.35
CA ASP A 558 7.07 27.24 2.67
C ASP A 558 6.37 26.96 1.33
N ASP A 559 7.10 27.11 0.22
CA ASP A 559 6.63 26.79 -1.15
C ASP A 559 6.14 25.34 -1.34
N LEU A 560 6.47 24.41 -0.42
CA LEU A 560 6.08 23.00 -0.50
C LEU A 560 4.75 22.67 0.20
N GLY A 561 4.00 23.69 0.65
CA GLY A 561 2.70 23.50 1.30
C GLY A 561 2.81 23.00 2.74
N SER A 562 3.99 23.02 3.34
CA SER A 562 4.28 22.47 4.68
C SER A 562 3.80 23.36 5.84
N HIS A 563 3.03 24.42 5.57
CA HIS A 563 2.45 25.33 6.57
C HIS A 563 3.48 25.87 7.57
N TYR A 564 4.71 26.17 7.15
CA TYR A 564 5.66 26.92 7.97
C TYR A 564 5.79 28.35 7.45
N ALA A 565 5.67 29.33 8.36
CA ALA A 565 6.03 30.72 8.10
C ALA A 565 7.38 31.03 8.76
N TYR A 566 8.26 31.69 8.01
CA TYR A 566 9.53 32.20 8.51
C TYR A 566 9.35 33.69 8.73
N VAL A 567 9.57 34.15 9.96
CA VAL A 567 9.36 35.55 10.32
C VAL A 567 10.69 36.19 10.72
N ALA A 568 10.96 37.36 10.18
CA ALA A 568 12.14 38.17 10.46
C ALA A 568 11.80 39.39 11.31
N GLY A 569 12.67 39.68 12.28
CA GLY A 569 12.57 40.87 13.13
C GLY A 569 13.80 41.08 14.01
N SER A 570 13.61 41.78 15.11
CA SER A 570 14.62 41.98 16.16
C SER A 570 14.17 41.35 17.47
N LYS A 571 15.09 40.91 18.31
CA LYS A 571 14.83 40.55 19.72
C LYS A 571 16.00 41.05 20.56
N ASN A 572 15.76 41.95 21.50
CA ASN A 572 16.80 42.60 22.32
C ASN A 572 17.92 43.19 21.45
N ASP A 573 17.59 43.98 20.43
CA ASP A 573 18.57 44.54 19.47
C ASP A 573 19.42 43.50 18.73
N ASN A 574 18.88 42.29 18.54
CA ASN A 574 19.54 41.28 17.73
C ASN A 574 18.62 40.77 16.63
N ALA A 575 19.16 40.76 15.40
CA ALA A 575 18.52 40.17 14.24
C ALA A 575 18.09 38.73 14.54
N THR A 576 16.81 38.42 14.37
CA THR A 576 16.25 37.14 14.80
C THR A 576 15.24 36.60 13.78
N ILE A 577 15.28 35.29 13.55
CA ILE A 577 14.35 34.55 12.68
C ILE A 577 13.55 33.53 13.48
N TRP A 578 12.24 33.52 13.31
CA TRP A 578 11.35 32.51 13.91
C TRP A 578 10.81 31.57 12.84
N ILE A 579 10.71 30.29 13.18
CA ILE A 579 9.96 29.30 12.40
C ILE A 579 8.63 29.11 13.10
N VAL A 580 7.54 29.50 12.44
CA VAL A 580 6.18 29.34 12.93
C VAL A 580 5.52 28.19 12.20
N ASP A 581 5.02 27.23 12.96
CA ASP A 581 4.20 26.13 12.49
C ASP A 581 2.73 26.56 12.44
N LEU A 582 2.19 26.60 11.22
CA LEU A 582 0.83 26.95 10.87
C LEU A 582 0.01 25.72 10.45
N SER A 583 0.48 24.48 10.67
CA SER A 583 -0.29 23.26 10.33
C SER A 583 -1.64 23.16 11.06
N SER A 584 -1.78 23.89 12.16
CA SER A 584 -3.08 24.24 12.73
C SER A 584 -3.17 25.76 12.73
N ILE A 585 -3.73 26.33 11.67
CA ILE A 585 -3.77 27.77 11.46
C ILE A 585 -4.52 28.54 12.55
N SER A 586 -5.44 27.89 13.26
CA SER A 586 -6.18 28.43 14.42
C SER A 586 -5.42 28.30 15.75
N SER A 587 -4.32 27.56 15.78
CA SER A 587 -3.47 27.36 16.97
C SER A 587 -1.99 27.22 16.56
N PRO A 588 -1.43 28.25 15.90
CA PRO A 588 -0.05 28.22 15.46
C PRO A 588 0.92 28.18 16.64
N SER A 589 2.13 27.68 16.39
CA SER A 589 3.14 27.55 17.44
C SER A 589 4.55 27.76 16.88
N ILE A 590 5.48 28.21 17.71
CA ILE A 590 6.89 28.29 17.30
C ILE A 590 7.45 26.86 17.21
N SER A 591 8.00 26.49 16.05
CA SER A 591 8.60 25.17 15.81
C SER A 591 9.95 25.01 16.53
N GLY A 592 10.36 23.76 16.75
CA GLY A 592 11.16 23.33 17.90
C GLY A 592 12.54 23.95 18.09
N GLY A 593 12.61 24.81 19.11
CA GLY A 593 13.88 25.24 19.72
C GLY A 593 14.31 26.66 19.36
N ALA A 594 13.36 27.59 19.37
CA ALA A 594 13.53 29.05 19.40
C ALA A 594 14.15 29.72 18.17
N ALA A 595 13.60 30.91 17.89
CA ALA A 595 14.32 32.09 17.43
C ALA A 595 15.81 31.89 17.09
N LYS A 596 16.16 31.89 15.81
CA LYS A 596 17.55 31.94 15.36
C LYS A 596 18.05 33.37 15.44
N THR A 597 18.81 33.68 16.47
CA THR A 597 19.53 34.95 16.57
C THR A 597 20.76 34.95 15.66
N ILE A 598 20.94 36.05 14.94
CA ILE A 598 22.03 36.32 14.01
C ILE A 598 22.94 37.37 14.65
N ALA A 599 24.13 36.94 15.08
CA ALA A 599 25.03 37.80 15.82
C ALA A 599 25.60 38.95 14.98
N GLY A 600 25.79 40.11 15.63
CA GLY A 600 26.44 41.28 15.02
C GLY A 600 25.54 42.13 14.14
N PHE A 601 24.22 41.94 14.20
CA PHE A 601 23.24 42.73 13.48
C PHE A 601 22.06 43.04 14.41
N ALA A 602 21.50 44.24 14.29
CA ALA A 602 20.43 44.70 15.17
C ALA A 602 19.08 44.13 14.78
N ARG A 603 18.85 43.91 13.48
CA ARG A 603 17.54 43.49 12.97
C ARG A 603 17.64 42.64 11.71
N ALA A 604 16.74 41.67 11.60
CA ALA A 604 16.48 40.98 10.35
C ALA A 604 15.33 41.70 9.65
N VAL A 605 15.58 42.20 8.44
CA VAL A 605 14.65 43.04 7.68
C VAL A 605 13.76 42.15 6.82
N GLU A 606 14.34 41.15 6.18
CA GLU A 606 13.61 40.38 5.20
C GLU A 606 14.09 38.95 5.13
N VAL A 607 13.15 38.05 4.83
CA VAL A 607 13.41 36.62 4.70
C VAL A 607 12.74 36.11 3.43
N PHE A 608 13.53 35.43 2.62
CA PHE A 608 13.05 34.78 1.39
C PHE A 608 13.39 33.31 1.46
N LYS A 609 12.43 32.46 1.11
CA LYS A 609 12.69 31.04 0.93
C LYS A 609 12.94 30.72 -0.54
N ARG A 610 13.88 29.82 -0.79
CA ARG A 610 14.05 29.17 -2.09
C ARG A 610 14.55 27.74 -1.90
N GLY A 611 13.71 26.76 -2.22
CA GLY A 611 13.99 25.36 -1.95
C GLY A 611 14.18 25.13 -0.44
N ASN A 612 15.30 24.52 -0.04
CA ASN A 612 15.62 24.25 1.36
C ASN A 612 16.52 25.35 1.99
N TYR A 613 16.52 26.56 1.43
CA TYR A 613 17.35 27.66 1.92
C TYR A 613 16.52 28.89 2.24
N LEU A 614 16.88 29.56 3.32
CA LEU A 614 16.41 30.89 3.67
C LEU A 614 17.51 31.92 3.43
N TYR A 615 17.13 33.00 2.78
CA TYR A 615 17.96 34.17 2.51
C TYR A 615 17.45 35.30 3.40
N VAL A 616 18.28 35.74 4.32
CA VAL A 616 17.91 36.71 5.34
C VAL A 616 18.73 37.97 5.16
N LEU A 617 18.05 39.08 4.89
CA LEU A 617 18.67 40.40 4.90
C LEU A 617 18.73 40.90 6.34
N VAL A 618 19.95 41.12 6.81
CA VAL A 618 20.23 41.60 8.15
C VAL A 618 20.90 42.95 8.10
N ASP A 619 20.58 43.77 9.09
CA ASP A 619 21.00 45.15 9.15
C ASP A 619 21.51 45.50 10.54
N ALA A 620 22.45 46.41 10.59
CA ALA A 620 22.99 46.92 11.83
C ALA A 620 22.14 48.10 12.33
N ASP A 621 22.27 48.44 13.61
CA ASP A 621 21.54 49.59 14.14
C ASP A 621 21.98 50.87 13.40
N VAL A 622 21.07 51.83 13.20
CA VAL A 622 21.32 53.12 12.53
C VAL A 622 22.47 53.91 13.16
N SER A 623 22.88 53.56 14.38
CA SER A 623 24.01 54.15 15.11
C SER A 623 25.39 53.57 14.74
N VAL A 624 25.47 52.45 14.02
CA VAL A 624 26.73 51.78 13.66
C VAL A 624 26.98 51.81 12.15
N THR A 625 28.24 52.04 11.75
CA THR A 625 28.69 52.11 10.34
C THR A 625 28.74 50.75 9.64
N GLN A 626 27.89 49.80 10.04
CA GLN A 626 27.90 48.45 9.50
C GLN A 626 26.82 48.32 8.44
N ASN A 627 27.23 47.87 7.25
CA ASN A 627 26.31 47.73 6.13
C ASN A 627 25.44 46.48 6.28
N ALA A 628 24.27 46.54 5.64
CA ALA A 628 23.39 45.39 5.50
C ALA A 628 24.12 44.24 4.81
N SER A 629 23.80 43.03 5.25
CA SER A 629 24.40 41.78 4.79
C SER A 629 23.31 40.77 4.47
N LEU A 630 23.64 39.83 3.59
CA LEU A 630 22.81 38.68 3.31
C LEU A 630 23.36 37.48 4.07
N LYS A 631 22.50 36.82 4.84
CA LYS A 631 22.78 35.55 5.52
C LYS A 631 21.99 34.45 4.86
N VAL A 632 22.60 33.27 4.72
CA VAL A 632 21.95 32.12 4.09
C VAL A 632 21.93 30.95 5.05
N PHE A 633 20.74 30.42 5.28
CA PHE A 633 20.49 29.30 6.17
C PHE A 633 19.93 28.13 5.38
N ARG A 634 20.47 26.93 5.60
CA ARG A 634 19.82 25.69 5.17
C ARG A 634 18.77 25.29 6.20
N ILE A 635 17.60 24.88 5.72
CA ILE A 635 16.51 24.32 6.52
C ILE A 635 16.75 22.81 6.62
N ASP A 636 17.01 22.33 7.83
CA ASP A 636 17.18 20.91 8.13
C ASP A 636 15.96 20.39 8.89
N SER A 637 15.32 19.33 8.39
CA SER A 637 14.28 18.58 9.10
C SER A 637 14.89 17.35 9.78
N ASN A 638 14.65 17.22 11.09
CA ASN A 638 15.24 16.16 11.92
C ASN A 638 14.23 15.21 12.52
#